data_AF-A0A966E2D8-F1
#
_entry.id   AF-A0A966E2D8-F1
#
_cell.length_a   1.000
_cell.length_b   1.000
_cell.length_c   1.000
_cell.angle_alpha   90.00
_cell.angle_beta   90.00
_cell.angle_gamma   90.00
#
_symmetry.space_group_name_H-M   'P 1'
#
loop_
_entity.id
_entity.type
_entity.pdbx_description
1 polymer ?
#
loop_
_entity_poly.entity_id
_entity_poly.type
_entity_poly.pdbx_seq_one_letter_code
_entity_poly.pdbx_strand_id
1 'polypeptide(L)'
;KPKPKPKPKPKPAAAPEPAPEEEPSADVRAAELSEDVAKADTRMEEAIRLKAEADAERRAAAKQLQSKNKALEEKAAKAKAQLEKKAAQANEALEEAKRERVELEKARRTAEAEAEAKRLEEEERLEALKAENEARLHVEKAKLEAEYSKQAEELAKLQEMKEKAKAELTEERAALDRKASAANRELEKAAKAKVEAEDIERRIREQSEVAIRAERERLESEFARAAEQLAEAQSERELAELVKQEAVKKAARTIAEEKVTQELARQEDELKLEGERQQLKDEAQRLRKALDNAKKAKALAQAKAKAQAKADATKRKKLKQQEAKVARDMIAAAHKVDPRTRAAPSAEDSELVRANALLAAAEAAHREAEEAKQDLEDTQSWKKSELDALRKQMESELTDFMNENPTPGQDDDDEKQRVAKLAMFAERRKAEEKKRSDANNVIADEIASQLEK
;
A
#
# COMPACT_ATOMS: atom_id res chain seq x y z
N LYS A 1 -133.45 18.76 31.93
CA LYS A 1 -134.40 19.28 32.96
C LYS A 1 -135.82 18.83 32.60
N PRO A 2 -136.57 18.12 33.47
CA PRO A 2 -137.90 17.56 33.15
C PRO A 2 -139.12 18.34 33.72
N LYS A 3 -140.30 18.10 33.12
CA LYS A 3 -141.74 18.20 33.54
C LYS A 3 -142.10 18.76 34.95
N PRO A 4 -143.21 19.54 35.13
CA PRO A 4 -144.63 19.10 34.98
C PRO A 4 -145.56 20.10 34.20
N LYS A 5 -146.86 19.89 33.85
CA LYS A 5 -148.07 19.13 34.32
C LYS A 5 -148.90 19.87 35.44
N PRO A 6 -150.23 19.64 35.65
CA PRO A 6 -151.45 20.04 34.87
C PRO A 6 -152.65 20.61 35.74
N LYS A 7 -153.88 20.86 35.23
CA LYS A 7 -155.27 20.55 35.82
C LYS A 7 -156.52 21.31 35.22
N PRO A 8 -157.81 20.96 35.54
CA PRO A 8 -159.05 21.36 34.79
C PRO A 8 -160.40 21.69 35.58
N LYS A 9 -161.48 22.10 34.85
CA LYS A 9 -162.96 22.14 35.21
C LYS A 9 -163.37 23.10 36.37
N PRO A 10 -164.66 23.30 36.85
CA PRO A 10 -166.05 22.76 36.61
C PRO A 10 -167.10 23.87 36.17
N LYS A 11 -168.47 23.86 36.20
CA LYS A 11 -169.70 22.98 36.13
C LYS A 11 -170.97 23.96 36.16
N PRO A 12 -172.23 23.78 36.72
CA PRO A 12 -173.49 24.06 35.94
C PRO A 12 -174.75 24.73 36.62
N ALA A 13 -175.86 24.86 35.84
CA ALA A 13 -177.30 24.54 36.14
C ALA A 13 -178.38 25.58 36.63
N ALA A 14 -179.67 25.23 36.35
CA ALA A 14 -180.97 25.58 37.02
C ALA A 14 -182.04 26.48 36.29
N ALA A 15 -183.33 26.26 36.65
CA ALA A 15 -184.61 26.95 36.27
C ALA A 15 -185.62 26.88 37.49
N PRO A 16 -186.79 27.58 37.56
CA PRO A 16 -188.12 27.02 37.15
C PRO A 16 -189.29 28.06 36.89
N GLU A 17 -190.53 27.81 37.39
CA GLU A 17 -191.90 28.25 36.99
C GLU A 17 -192.94 28.06 38.18
N PRO A 18 -194.30 28.28 38.13
CA PRO A 18 -195.28 29.03 37.28
C PRO A 18 -196.46 29.75 38.10
N ALA A 19 -197.67 29.95 37.49
CA ALA A 19 -199.05 29.94 38.10
C ALA A 19 -199.85 31.30 38.40
N PRO A 20 -201.12 31.34 38.91
CA PRO A 20 -202.33 31.68 38.09
C PRO A 20 -203.52 32.52 38.72
N GLU A 21 -204.63 32.69 37.96
CA GLU A 21 -206.09 32.87 38.30
C GLU A 21 -206.70 34.06 39.11
N GLU A 22 -207.83 34.65 38.62
CA GLU A 22 -209.15 34.91 39.32
C GLU A 22 -210.18 35.73 38.45
N GLU A 23 -211.45 35.89 38.91
CA GLU A 23 -212.63 36.56 38.27
C GLU A 23 -213.28 37.59 39.30
N PRO A 24 -214.56 38.10 39.31
CA PRO A 24 -215.74 37.88 38.45
C PRO A 24 -216.62 39.13 38.07
N SER A 25 -217.77 38.87 37.42
CA SER A 25 -219.06 39.64 37.38
C SER A 25 -219.56 40.16 36.00
N ALA A 26 -220.83 40.63 35.93
CA ALA A 26 -221.69 40.27 34.80
C ALA A 26 -222.51 41.35 34.04
N ASP A 27 -222.69 42.58 34.54
CA ASP A 27 -223.70 43.53 33.99
C ASP A 27 -223.13 44.74 33.20
N VAL A 28 -221.83 44.77 32.87
CA VAL A 28 -221.17 45.87 32.10
C VAL A 28 -220.89 45.48 30.63
N ARG A 29 -221.34 44.29 30.22
CA ARG A 29 -220.97 43.52 29.00
C ARG A 29 -221.28 44.15 27.63
N ALA A 30 -221.70 45.40 27.56
CA ALA A 30 -221.91 46.14 26.31
C ALA A 30 -220.79 47.17 26.01
N ALA A 31 -220.00 47.58 27.00
CA ALA A 31 -218.91 48.54 26.82
C ALA A 31 -217.54 47.85 26.62
N GLU A 32 -217.22 46.89 27.50
CA GLU A 32 -215.90 46.25 27.61
C GLU A 32 -215.48 45.53 26.31
N LEU A 33 -216.43 44.94 25.58
CA LEU A 33 -216.19 44.30 24.27
C LEU A 33 -215.67 45.27 23.19
N SER A 34 -215.86 46.58 23.34
CA SER A 34 -215.24 47.57 22.43
C SER A 34 -213.79 47.89 22.80
N GLU A 35 -213.46 47.83 24.10
CA GLU A 35 -212.11 48.11 24.60
C GLU A 35 -211.18 46.89 24.40
N ASP A 36 -211.70 45.67 24.53
CA ASP A 36 -210.93 44.45 24.30
C ASP A 36 -210.61 44.21 22.82
N VAL A 37 -211.45 44.67 21.88
CA VAL A 37 -211.09 44.68 20.45
C VAL A 37 -209.95 45.68 20.19
N ALA A 38 -210.01 46.89 20.74
CA ALA A 38 -208.91 47.86 20.63
C ALA A 38 -207.59 47.35 21.27
N LYS A 39 -207.68 46.60 22.38
CA LYS A 39 -206.53 45.91 23.00
C LYS A 39 -206.05 44.70 22.20
N ALA A 40 -206.90 44.07 21.38
CA ALA A 40 -206.51 42.99 20.48
C ALA A 40 -205.77 43.52 19.25
N ASP A 41 -206.29 44.57 18.59
CA ASP A 41 -205.68 45.16 17.40
C ASP A 41 -204.30 45.77 17.70
N THR A 42 -204.18 46.52 18.81
CA THR A 42 -202.88 47.07 19.26
C THR A 42 -201.86 45.97 19.56
N ARG A 43 -202.26 44.88 20.22
CA ARG A 43 -201.39 43.69 20.41
C ARG A 43 -201.03 43.00 19.09
N MET A 44 -201.90 43.05 18.08
CA MET A 44 -201.62 42.50 16.76
C MET A 44 -200.57 43.35 16.01
N GLU A 45 -200.68 44.68 16.07
CA GLU A 45 -199.66 45.59 15.53
C GLU A 45 -198.31 45.45 16.24
N GLU A 46 -198.30 45.35 17.58
CA GLU A 46 -197.07 45.07 18.34
C GLU A 46 -196.45 43.71 17.98
N ALA A 47 -197.26 42.66 17.81
CA ALA A 47 -196.78 41.34 17.37
C ALA A 47 -196.22 41.37 15.94
N ILE A 48 -196.83 42.12 15.03
CA ILE A 48 -196.33 42.34 13.66
C ILE A 48 -195.01 43.12 13.70
N ARG A 49 -194.92 44.16 14.52
CA ARG A 49 -193.69 44.95 14.71
C ARG A 49 -192.56 44.10 15.28
N LEU A 50 -192.78 43.39 16.39
CA LEU A 50 -191.79 42.50 17.01
C LEU A 50 -191.32 41.40 16.03
N LYS A 51 -192.22 40.86 15.20
CA LYS A 51 -191.85 39.91 14.15
C LYS A 51 -190.97 40.56 13.07
N ALA A 52 -191.30 41.77 12.61
CA ALA A 52 -190.50 42.50 11.63
C ALA A 52 -189.11 42.87 12.19
N GLU A 53 -189.03 43.23 13.47
CA GLU A 53 -187.80 43.56 14.20
C GLU A 53 -186.93 42.31 14.38
N ALA A 54 -187.51 41.17 14.75
CA ALA A 54 -186.81 39.87 14.84
C ALA A 54 -186.33 39.33 13.47
N ASP A 55 -187.11 39.50 12.40
CA ASP A 55 -186.67 39.12 11.04
C ASP A 55 -185.63 40.12 10.48
N ALA A 56 -185.65 41.38 10.88
CA ALA A 56 -184.58 42.34 10.60
C ALA A 56 -183.28 41.97 11.33
N GLU A 57 -183.36 41.62 12.62
CA GLU A 57 -182.22 41.15 13.40
C GLU A 57 -181.65 39.83 12.87
N ARG A 58 -182.50 38.87 12.49
CA ARG A 58 -182.06 37.65 11.77
C ARG A 58 -181.32 37.97 10.48
N ARG A 59 -181.80 38.94 9.68
CA ARG A 59 -181.13 39.39 8.44
C ARG A 59 -179.80 40.09 8.75
N ALA A 60 -179.70 40.85 9.84
CA ALA A 60 -178.45 41.45 10.30
C ALA A 60 -177.44 40.39 10.77
N ALA A 61 -177.87 39.43 11.59
CA ALA A 61 -177.07 38.30 12.06
C ALA A 61 -176.60 37.41 10.89
N ALA A 62 -177.46 37.12 9.91
CA ALA A 62 -177.11 36.37 8.71
C ALA A 62 -176.04 37.10 7.87
N LYS A 63 -176.19 38.42 7.66
CA LYS A 63 -175.16 39.25 6.99
C LYS A 63 -173.84 39.28 7.77
N GLN A 64 -173.90 39.34 9.11
CA GLN A 64 -172.71 39.32 9.97
C GLN A 64 -172.02 37.95 9.97
N LEU A 65 -172.76 36.85 9.89
CA LEU A 65 -172.22 35.51 9.69
C LEU A 65 -171.59 35.36 8.31
N GLN A 66 -172.24 35.86 7.25
CA GLN A 66 -171.70 35.83 5.89
C GLN A 66 -170.39 36.64 5.77
N SER A 67 -170.30 37.81 6.41
CA SER A 67 -169.05 38.60 6.42
C SER A 67 -167.96 37.98 7.30
N LYS A 68 -168.32 37.37 8.43
CA LYS A 68 -167.39 36.56 9.25
C LYS A 68 -166.83 35.36 8.48
N ASN A 69 -167.69 34.61 7.78
CA ASN A 69 -167.27 33.46 6.97
C ASN A 69 -166.34 33.90 5.84
N LYS A 70 -166.70 34.93 5.07
CA LYS A 70 -165.84 35.47 4.00
C LYS A 70 -164.48 35.97 4.54
N ALA A 71 -164.46 36.59 5.71
CA ALA A 71 -163.21 37.02 6.37
C ALA A 71 -162.38 35.84 6.91
N LEU A 72 -163.01 34.72 7.28
CA LEU A 72 -162.30 33.48 7.65
C LEU A 72 -161.75 32.75 6.42
N GLU A 73 -162.51 32.71 5.32
CA GLU A 73 -162.06 32.18 4.02
C GLU A 73 -160.87 32.98 3.48
N GLU A 74 -160.93 34.33 3.53
CA GLU A 74 -159.83 35.19 3.10
C GLU A 74 -158.59 35.01 3.99
N LYS A 75 -158.76 34.84 5.30
CA LYS A 75 -157.66 34.50 6.23
C LYS A 75 -157.09 33.11 5.94
N ALA A 76 -157.93 32.12 5.65
CA ALA A 76 -157.50 30.76 5.30
C ALA A 76 -156.76 30.73 3.95
N ALA A 77 -157.21 31.49 2.95
CA ALA A 77 -156.53 31.66 1.68
C ALA A 77 -155.17 32.36 1.84
N LYS A 78 -155.11 33.45 2.61
CA LYS A 78 -153.85 34.15 2.94
C LYS A 78 -152.89 33.25 3.74
N ALA A 79 -153.39 32.44 4.67
CA ALA A 79 -152.59 31.47 5.41
C ALA A 79 -152.05 30.34 4.51
N LYS A 80 -152.88 29.80 3.60
CA LYS A 80 -152.44 28.83 2.58
C LYS A 80 -151.36 29.40 1.68
N ALA A 81 -151.58 30.58 1.09
CA ALA A 81 -150.58 31.24 0.24
C ALA A 81 -149.26 31.56 0.99
N GLN A 82 -149.32 31.89 2.28
CA GLN A 82 -148.11 32.05 3.10
C GLN A 82 -147.40 30.71 3.41
N LEU A 83 -148.15 29.62 3.61
CA LEU A 83 -147.60 28.28 3.81
C LEU A 83 -147.00 27.72 2.51
N GLU A 84 -147.67 27.91 1.38
CA GLU A 84 -147.19 27.55 0.04
C GLU A 84 -145.92 28.34 -0.31
N LYS A 85 -145.89 29.66 -0.06
CA LYS A 85 -144.65 30.45 -0.23
C LYS A 85 -143.52 29.98 0.68
N LYS A 86 -143.79 29.65 1.95
CA LYS A 86 -142.79 29.11 2.87
C LYS A 86 -142.32 27.71 2.46
N ALA A 87 -143.20 26.86 1.93
CA ALA A 87 -142.85 25.54 1.41
C ALA A 87 -142.00 25.65 0.14
N ALA A 88 -142.31 26.58 -0.77
CA ALA A 88 -141.48 26.90 -1.92
C ALA A 88 -140.09 27.36 -1.50
N GLN A 89 -139.98 28.34 -0.59
CA GLN A 89 -138.71 28.83 -0.06
C GLN A 89 -137.91 27.76 0.70
N ALA A 90 -138.57 26.86 1.43
CA ALA A 90 -137.91 25.74 2.10
C ALA A 90 -137.40 24.69 1.10
N ASN A 91 -138.15 24.41 0.03
CA ASN A 91 -137.73 23.51 -1.04
C ASN A 91 -136.58 24.11 -1.85
N GLU A 92 -136.62 25.41 -2.15
CA GLU A 92 -135.57 26.17 -2.83
C GLU A 92 -134.26 26.09 -2.03
N ALA A 93 -134.29 26.43 -0.74
CA ALA A 93 -133.14 26.31 0.16
C ALA A 93 -132.64 24.85 0.33
N LEU A 94 -133.53 23.84 0.21
CA LEU A 94 -133.13 22.42 0.20
C LEU A 94 -132.46 21.99 -1.11
N GLU A 95 -132.85 22.55 -2.26
CA GLU A 95 -132.14 22.32 -3.53
C GLU A 95 -130.82 23.09 -3.60
N GLU A 96 -130.74 24.29 -3.04
CA GLU A 96 -129.48 25.03 -2.86
C GLU A 96 -128.52 24.26 -1.94
N ALA A 97 -128.96 23.83 -0.75
CA ALA A 97 -128.12 23.02 0.15
C ALA A 97 -127.71 21.66 -0.46
N LYS A 98 -128.49 21.08 -1.39
CA LYS A 98 -128.08 19.91 -2.18
C LYS A 98 -127.00 20.26 -3.19
N ARG A 99 -127.11 21.39 -3.90
CA ARG A 99 -126.10 21.87 -4.86
C ARG A 99 -124.78 22.18 -4.14
N GLU A 100 -124.83 22.97 -3.08
CA GLU A 100 -123.68 23.26 -2.22
C GLU A 100 -123.02 21.98 -1.70
N ARG A 101 -123.80 21.00 -1.23
CA ARG A 101 -123.26 19.71 -0.80
C ARG A 101 -122.57 18.94 -1.93
N VAL A 102 -123.13 18.93 -3.14
CA VAL A 102 -122.52 18.28 -4.32
C VAL A 102 -121.26 19.02 -4.77
N GLU A 103 -121.23 20.34 -4.67
CA GLU A 103 -120.05 21.16 -5.00
C GLU A 103 -118.95 20.99 -3.95
N LEU A 104 -119.28 20.95 -2.66
CA LEU A 104 -118.36 20.62 -1.58
C LEU A 104 -117.85 19.17 -1.68
N GLU A 105 -118.68 18.20 -2.09
CA GLU A 105 -118.24 16.82 -2.32
C GLU A 105 -117.29 16.72 -3.52
N LYS A 106 -117.53 17.48 -4.60
CA LYS A 106 -116.60 17.60 -5.74
C LYS A 106 -115.29 18.26 -5.33
N ALA A 107 -115.34 19.43 -4.68
CA ALA A 107 -114.18 20.18 -4.23
C ALA A 107 -113.34 19.38 -3.21
N ARG A 108 -114.00 18.61 -2.34
CA ARG A 108 -113.34 17.66 -1.45
C ARG A 108 -112.65 16.55 -2.24
N ARG A 109 -113.31 15.91 -3.21
CA ARG A 109 -112.68 14.87 -4.04
C ARG A 109 -111.50 15.38 -4.85
N THR A 110 -111.56 16.60 -5.39
CA THR A 110 -110.41 17.20 -6.09
C THR A 110 -109.28 17.54 -5.12
N ALA A 111 -109.57 18.05 -3.93
CA ALA A 111 -108.55 18.32 -2.91
C ALA A 111 -107.93 17.03 -2.34
N GLU A 112 -108.70 15.95 -2.17
CA GLU A 112 -108.21 14.63 -1.78
C GLU A 112 -107.32 14.02 -2.86
N ALA A 113 -107.74 14.08 -4.14
CA ALA A 113 -106.93 13.59 -5.27
C ALA A 113 -105.67 14.43 -5.51
N GLU A 114 -105.72 15.76 -5.34
CA GLU A 114 -104.54 16.62 -5.38
C GLU A 114 -103.57 16.36 -4.24
N ALA A 115 -104.08 16.05 -3.03
CA ALA A 115 -103.25 15.68 -1.89
C ALA A 115 -102.60 14.31 -2.08
N GLU A 116 -103.34 13.34 -2.62
CA GLU A 116 -102.81 12.02 -2.99
C GLU A 116 -101.75 12.12 -4.10
N ALA A 117 -102.01 12.89 -5.15
CA ALA A 117 -101.04 13.13 -6.22
C ALA A 117 -99.76 13.82 -5.72
N LYS A 118 -99.87 14.85 -4.86
CA LYS A 118 -98.70 15.50 -4.25
C LYS A 118 -97.92 14.57 -3.34
N ARG A 119 -98.60 13.68 -2.60
CA ARG A 119 -97.93 12.66 -1.78
C ARG A 119 -97.20 11.62 -2.62
N LEU A 120 -97.77 11.18 -3.74
CA LEU A 120 -97.06 10.30 -4.69
C LEU A 120 -95.85 11.03 -5.31
N GLU A 121 -95.98 12.30 -5.69
CA GLU A 121 -94.87 13.12 -6.21
C GLU A 121 -93.75 13.33 -5.15
N GLU A 122 -94.12 13.47 -3.87
CA GLU A 122 -93.17 13.53 -2.75
C GLU A 122 -92.52 12.17 -2.44
N GLU A 123 -93.29 11.08 -2.50
CA GLU A 123 -92.80 9.71 -2.29
C GLU A 123 -91.84 9.28 -3.44
N GLU A 124 -92.18 9.55 -4.71
CA GLU A 124 -91.29 9.37 -5.87
C GLU A 124 -90.00 10.22 -5.75
N ARG A 125 -90.10 11.48 -5.33
CA ARG A 125 -88.92 12.33 -5.06
C ARG A 125 -88.04 11.76 -3.95
N LEU A 126 -88.63 11.25 -2.87
CA LEU A 126 -87.89 10.65 -1.77
C LEU A 126 -87.24 9.32 -2.18
N GLU A 127 -87.85 8.52 -3.05
CA GLU A 127 -87.24 7.31 -3.60
C GLU A 127 -86.12 7.62 -4.60
N ALA A 128 -86.31 8.60 -5.49
CA ALA A 128 -85.25 9.08 -6.38
C ALA A 128 -84.04 9.62 -5.59
N LEU A 129 -84.27 10.40 -4.52
CA LEU A 129 -83.20 10.88 -3.64
C LEU A 129 -82.53 9.77 -2.83
N LYS A 130 -83.25 8.72 -2.39
CA LYS A 130 -82.62 7.54 -1.77
C LYS A 130 -81.72 6.82 -2.78
N ALA A 131 -82.25 6.50 -3.95
CA ALA A 131 -81.51 5.80 -5.01
C ALA A 131 -80.28 6.58 -5.48
N GLU A 132 -80.35 7.92 -5.59
CA GLU A 132 -79.18 8.75 -5.91
C GLU A 132 -78.13 8.71 -4.79
N ASN A 133 -78.54 8.83 -3.53
CA ASN A 133 -77.61 8.76 -2.39
C ASN A 133 -76.99 7.37 -2.23
N GLU A 134 -77.74 6.29 -2.47
CA GLU A 134 -77.22 4.93 -2.50
C GLU A 134 -76.23 4.73 -3.66
N ALA A 135 -76.54 5.22 -4.86
CA ALA A 135 -75.62 5.18 -6.00
C ALA A 135 -74.32 5.97 -5.72
N ARG A 136 -74.43 7.18 -5.15
CA ARG A 136 -73.26 7.98 -4.70
C ARG A 136 -72.44 7.21 -3.67
N LEU A 137 -73.08 6.63 -2.65
CA LEU A 137 -72.42 5.83 -1.61
C LEU A 137 -71.72 4.58 -2.17
N HIS A 138 -72.31 3.91 -3.17
CA HIS A 138 -71.68 2.78 -3.86
C HIS A 138 -70.45 3.22 -4.68
N VAL A 139 -70.52 4.37 -5.37
CA VAL A 139 -69.37 4.95 -6.09
C VAL A 139 -68.26 5.38 -5.14
N GLU A 140 -68.59 5.94 -3.97
CA GLU A 140 -67.59 6.32 -2.95
C GLU A 140 -66.95 5.10 -2.29
N LYS A 141 -67.72 4.06 -1.95
CA LYS A 141 -67.19 2.77 -1.47
C LYS A 141 -66.23 2.16 -2.48
N ALA A 142 -66.62 2.06 -3.76
CA ALA A 142 -65.77 1.50 -4.81
C ALA A 142 -64.48 2.30 -5.03
N LYS A 143 -64.50 3.63 -4.87
CA LYS A 143 -63.29 4.47 -4.89
C LYS A 143 -62.38 4.17 -3.70
N LEU A 144 -62.92 4.14 -2.47
CA LEU A 144 -62.17 3.84 -1.26
C LEU A 144 -61.57 2.43 -1.30
N GLU A 145 -62.32 1.42 -1.75
CA GLU A 145 -61.84 0.05 -1.94
C GLU A 145 -60.69 0.00 -2.97
N ALA A 146 -60.80 0.74 -4.09
CA ALA A 146 -59.72 0.85 -5.07
C ALA A 146 -58.48 1.61 -4.55
N GLU A 147 -58.66 2.61 -3.68
CA GLU A 147 -57.56 3.33 -3.02
C GLU A 147 -56.86 2.46 -1.97
N TYR A 148 -57.60 1.74 -1.13
CA TYR A 148 -57.04 0.76 -0.20
C TYR A 148 -56.34 -0.40 -0.92
N SER A 149 -56.87 -0.87 -2.05
CA SER A 149 -56.19 -1.89 -2.88
C SER A 149 -54.85 -1.38 -3.41
N LYS A 150 -54.77 -0.14 -3.90
CA LYS A 150 -53.50 0.48 -4.34
C LYS A 150 -52.52 0.63 -3.19
N GLN A 151 -52.97 1.12 -2.03
CA GLN A 151 -52.13 1.24 -0.84
C GLN A 151 -51.61 -0.12 -0.37
N ALA A 152 -52.42 -1.18 -0.42
CA ALA A 152 -51.99 -2.54 -0.10
C ALA A 152 -50.93 -3.06 -1.10
N GLU A 153 -51.11 -2.82 -2.40
CA GLU A 153 -50.11 -3.13 -3.42
C GLU A 153 -48.80 -2.35 -3.24
N GLU A 154 -48.87 -1.05 -2.94
CA GLU A 154 -47.71 -0.19 -2.70
C GLU A 154 -46.94 -0.62 -1.45
N LEU A 155 -47.65 -0.95 -0.37
CA LEU A 155 -47.05 -1.53 0.84
C LEU A 155 -46.41 -2.90 0.57
N ALA A 156 -47.03 -3.76 -0.26
CA ALA A 156 -46.44 -5.04 -0.66
C ALA A 156 -45.15 -4.83 -1.48
N LYS A 157 -45.16 -3.92 -2.47
CA LYS A 157 -43.98 -3.55 -3.28
C LYS A 157 -42.87 -2.97 -2.42
N LEU A 158 -43.20 -2.13 -1.43
CA LEU A 158 -42.23 -1.59 -0.45
C LEU A 158 -41.66 -2.67 0.48
N GLN A 159 -42.47 -3.65 0.91
CA GLN A 159 -41.97 -4.80 1.66
C GLN A 159 -41.05 -5.67 0.81
N GLU A 160 -41.40 -5.96 -0.44
CA GLU A 160 -40.56 -6.73 -1.36
C GLU A 160 -39.20 -6.03 -1.61
N MET A 161 -39.21 -4.72 -1.87
CA MET A 161 -37.98 -3.93 -2.01
C MET A 161 -37.13 -3.93 -0.72
N LYS A 162 -37.78 -3.87 0.46
CA LYS A 162 -37.10 -3.91 1.76
C LYS A 162 -36.43 -5.26 2.02
N GLU A 163 -37.09 -6.38 1.70
CA GLU A 163 -36.51 -7.71 1.89
C GLU A 163 -35.42 -8.01 0.84
N LYS A 164 -35.54 -7.49 -0.40
CA LYS A 164 -34.46 -7.51 -1.40
C LYS A 164 -33.22 -6.74 -0.93
N ALA A 165 -33.38 -5.48 -0.53
CA ALA A 165 -32.27 -4.66 -0.02
C ALA A 165 -31.61 -5.26 1.25
N LYS A 166 -32.39 -5.94 2.11
CA LYS A 166 -31.85 -6.73 3.22
C LYS A 166 -31.00 -7.92 2.72
N ALA A 167 -31.48 -8.68 1.75
CA ALA A 167 -30.77 -9.82 1.19
C ALA A 167 -29.43 -9.38 0.58
N GLU A 168 -29.46 -8.35 -0.27
CA GLU A 168 -28.28 -7.69 -0.84
C GLU A 168 -27.28 -7.27 0.26
N LEU A 169 -27.74 -6.54 1.29
CA LEU A 169 -26.89 -6.16 2.43
C LEU A 169 -26.32 -7.36 3.23
N THR A 170 -27.02 -8.50 3.29
CA THR A 170 -26.48 -9.72 3.93
C THR A 170 -25.45 -10.43 3.04
N GLU A 171 -25.62 -10.42 1.72
CA GLU A 171 -24.64 -10.96 0.78
C GLU A 171 -23.38 -10.09 0.71
N GLU A 172 -23.52 -8.75 0.70
CA GLU A 172 -22.40 -7.82 0.79
C GLU A 172 -21.58 -8.03 2.07
N ARG A 173 -22.25 -8.15 3.23
CA ARG A 173 -21.57 -8.44 4.52
C ARG A 173 -20.84 -9.77 4.46
N ALA A 174 -21.48 -10.84 4.00
CA ALA A 174 -20.83 -12.15 3.86
C ALA A 174 -19.66 -12.12 2.86
N ALA A 175 -19.73 -11.29 1.81
CA ALA A 175 -18.63 -11.08 0.86
C ALA A 175 -17.48 -10.27 1.48
N LEU A 176 -17.77 -9.27 2.32
CA LEU A 176 -16.78 -8.51 3.07
C LEU A 176 -16.09 -9.37 4.14
N ASP A 177 -16.82 -10.20 4.88
CA ASP A 177 -16.26 -11.13 5.87
C ASP A 177 -15.35 -12.18 5.20
N ARG A 178 -15.71 -12.68 4.02
CA ARG A 178 -14.85 -13.54 3.18
C ARG A 178 -13.58 -12.81 2.72
N LYS A 179 -13.67 -11.54 2.31
CA LYS A 179 -12.50 -10.72 1.93
C LYS A 179 -11.60 -10.42 3.12
N ALA A 180 -12.16 -10.04 4.26
CA ALA A 180 -11.42 -9.75 5.50
C ALA A 180 -10.70 -11.00 6.04
N SER A 181 -11.38 -12.16 6.05
CA SER A 181 -10.76 -13.43 6.46
C SER A 181 -9.72 -13.95 5.46
N ALA A 182 -9.84 -13.66 4.17
CA ALA A 182 -8.78 -13.90 3.18
C ALA A 182 -7.57 -12.99 3.43
N ALA A 183 -7.76 -11.68 3.54
CA ALA A 183 -6.70 -10.71 3.82
C ALA A 183 -5.96 -11.01 5.13
N ASN A 184 -6.69 -11.38 6.20
CA ASN A 184 -6.07 -11.77 7.47
C ASN A 184 -5.20 -13.03 7.34
N ARG A 185 -5.58 -14.01 6.49
CA ARG A 185 -4.74 -15.18 6.20
C ARG A 185 -3.51 -14.84 5.38
N GLU A 186 -3.59 -13.84 4.50
CA GLU A 186 -2.43 -13.34 3.74
C GLU A 186 -1.47 -12.56 4.65
N LEU A 187 -1.99 -11.73 5.55
CA LEU A 187 -1.20 -11.07 6.60
C LEU A 187 -0.54 -12.08 7.55
N GLU A 188 -1.25 -13.14 7.96
CA GLU A 188 -0.68 -14.21 8.79
C GLU A 188 0.44 -14.98 8.07
N LYS A 189 0.27 -15.27 6.77
CA LYS A 189 1.33 -15.86 5.93
C LYS A 189 2.53 -14.92 5.78
N ALA A 190 2.30 -13.63 5.53
CA ALA A 190 3.36 -12.65 5.39
C ALA A 190 4.13 -12.45 6.72
N ALA A 191 3.43 -12.47 7.86
CA ALA A 191 4.06 -12.44 9.18
C ALA A 191 4.92 -13.68 9.44
N LYS A 192 4.43 -14.89 9.10
CA LYS A 192 5.21 -16.14 9.19
C LYS A 192 6.44 -16.12 8.30
N ALA A 193 6.29 -15.75 7.03
CA ALA A 193 7.41 -15.60 6.09
C ALA A 193 8.44 -14.56 6.56
N LYS A 194 8.01 -13.47 7.22
CA LYS A 194 8.92 -12.48 7.83
C LYS A 194 9.70 -13.05 9.01
N VAL A 195 9.06 -13.82 9.90
CA VAL A 195 9.75 -14.50 11.01
C VAL A 195 10.72 -15.56 10.49
N GLU A 196 10.32 -16.36 9.50
CA GLU A 196 11.18 -17.33 8.83
C GLU A 196 12.39 -16.66 8.16
N ALA A 197 12.21 -15.51 7.51
CA ALA A 197 13.30 -14.72 6.95
C ALA A 197 14.23 -14.13 8.04
N GLU A 198 13.69 -13.62 9.14
CA GLU A 198 14.47 -13.12 10.28
C GLU A 198 15.30 -14.24 10.95
N ASP A 199 14.77 -15.45 11.05
CA ASP A 199 15.49 -16.61 11.57
C ASP A 199 16.55 -17.15 10.58
N ILE A 200 16.29 -17.09 9.27
CA ILE A 200 17.29 -17.40 8.25
C ILE A 200 18.43 -16.37 8.29
N GLU A 201 18.12 -15.07 8.36
CA GLU A 201 19.13 -14.02 8.53
C GLU A 201 19.94 -14.20 9.82
N ARG A 202 19.27 -14.46 10.95
CA ARG A 202 19.92 -14.74 12.24
C ARG A 202 20.92 -15.88 12.11
N ARG A 203 20.51 -17.00 11.51
CA ARG A 203 21.35 -18.19 11.29
C ARG A 203 22.53 -17.91 10.35
N ILE A 204 22.34 -17.12 9.30
CA ILE A 204 23.42 -16.70 8.39
C ILE A 204 24.43 -15.80 9.11
N ARG A 205 23.97 -14.90 9.98
CA ARG A 205 24.84 -14.05 10.82
C ARG A 205 25.63 -14.89 11.83
N GLU A 206 24.97 -15.82 12.54
CA GLU A 206 25.63 -16.76 13.46
C GLU A 206 26.68 -17.63 12.73
N GLN A 207 26.36 -18.16 11.56
CA GLN A 207 27.29 -18.96 10.75
C GLN A 207 28.47 -18.13 10.22
N SER A 208 28.24 -16.90 9.77
CA SER A 208 29.32 -16.02 9.29
C SER A 208 30.18 -15.50 10.44
N GLU A 209 29.63 -15.21 11.62
CA GLU A 209 30.42 -14.92 12.82
C GLU A 209 31.32 -16.09 13.23
N VAL A 210 30.80 -17.33 13.22
CA VAL A 210 31.61 -18.52 13.51
C VAL A 210 32.72 -18.72 12.49
N ALA A 211 32.44 -18.54 11.19
CA ALA A 211 33.45 -18.61 10.13
C ALA A 211 34.51 -17.50 10.26
N ILE A 212 34.11 -16.27 10.57
CA ILE A 212 35.03 -15.14 10.79
C ILE A 212 35.91 -15.36 12.03
N ARG A 213 35.38 -15.97 13.10
CA ARG A 213 36.18 -16.33 14.28
C ARG A 213 37.18 -17.44 13.95
N ALA A 214 36.75 -18.50 13.24
CA ALA A 214 37.64 -19.59 12.83
C ALA A 214 38.77 -19.10 11.91
N GLU A 215 38.50 -18.22 10.94
CA GLU A 215 39.56 -17.62 10.11
C GLU A 215 40.45 -16.64 10.89
N ARG A 216 39.94 -15.92 11.91
CA ARG A 216 40.80 -15.13 12.81
C ARG A 216 41.72 -16.00 13.63
N GLU A 217 41.20 -17.02 14.32
CA GLU A 217 41.99 -17.97 15.11
C GLU A 217 43.04 -18.68 14.24
N ARG A 218 42.66 -19.02 13.00
CA ARG A 218 43.59 -19.55 11.99
C ARG A 218 44.69 -18.54 11.65
N LEU A 219 44.35 -17.33 11.23
CA LEU A 219 45.32 -16.31 10.85
C LEU A 219 46.23 -15.92 12.02
N GLU A 220 45.69 -15.81 13.24
CA GLU A 220 46.48 -15.61 14.47
C GLU A 220 47.47 -16.76 14.69
N SER A 221 47.10 -18.01 14.43
CA SER A 221 48.02 -19.16 14.49
C SER A 221 49.08 -19.17 13.37
N GLU A 222 48.73 -18.69 12.17
CA GLU A 222 49.66 -18.57 11.04
C GLU A 222 50.65 -17.40 11.27
N PHE A 223 50.18 -16.27 11.82
CA PHE A 223 51.04 -15.16 12.25
C PHE A 223 51.94 -15.54 13.44
N ALA A 224 51.44 -16.32 14.41
CA ALA A 224 52.26 -16.81 15.52
C ALA A 224 53.42 -17.70 15.02
N ARG A 225 53.14 -18.64 14.12
CA ARG A 225 54.18 -19.47 13.46
C ARG A 225 55.16 -18.64 12.63
N ALA A 226 54.67 -17.66 11.88
CA ALA A 226 55.53 -16.77 11.10
C ALA A 226 56.45 -15.92 11.99
N ALA A 227 55.95 -15.45 13.15
CA ALA A 227 56.75 -14.75 14.14
C ALA A 227 57.79 -15.65 14.81
N GLU A 228 57.44 -16.90 15.12
CA GLU A 228 58.35 -17.92 15.67
C GLU A 228 59.48 -18.25 14.66
N GLN A 229 59.15 -18.52 13.40
CA GLN A 229 60.12 -18.73 12.32
C GLN A 229 61.03 -17.52 12.07
N LEU A 230 60.49 -16.31 12.18
CA LEU A 230 61.26 -15.07 11.99
C LEU A 230 62.21 -14.83 13.19
N ALA A 231 61.80 -15.17 14.41
CA ALA A 231 62.67 -15.16 15.59
C ALA A 231 63.76 -16.26 15.53
N GLU A 232 63.42 -17.46 15.06
CA GLU A 232 64.37 -18.55 14.82
C GLU A 232 65.44 -18.10 13.80
N ALA A 233 65.01 -17.61 12.63
CA ALA A 233 65.93 -17.08 11.59
C ALA A 233 66.76 -15.87 12.05
N GLN A 234 66.25 -15.03 12.96
CA GLN A 234 67.05 -13.99 13.62
C GLN A 234 68.12 -14.60 14.53
N SER A 235 67.77 -15.60 15.35
CA SER A 235 68.73 -16.27 16.23
C SER A 235 69.79 -17.07 15.46
N GLU A 236 69.42 -17.74 14.36
CA GLU A 236 70.36 -18.40 13.45
C GLU A 236 71.32 -17.37 12.83
N ARG A 237 70.80 -16.20 12.44
CA ARG A 237 71.63 -15.12 11.90
C ARG A 237 72.59 -14.56 12.95
N GLU A 238 72.15 -14.33 14.19
CA GLU A 238 73.03 -13.90 15.28
C GLU A 238 74.13 -14.94 15.56
N LEU A 239 73.78 -16.23 15.59
CA LEU A 239 74.74 -17.32 15.70
C LEU A 239 75.72 -17.36 14.52
N ALA A 240 75.24 -17.18 13.28
CA ALA A 240 76.09 -17.11 12.10
C ALA A 240 77.01 -15.88 12.09
N GLU A 241 76.54 -14.72 12.55
CA GLU A 241 77.37 -13.52 12.70
C GLU A 241 78.41 -13.70 13.84
N LEU A 242 78.07 -14.38 14.94
CA LEU A 242 79.03 -14.76 15.99
C LEU A 242 80.09 -15.74 15.47
N VAL A 243 79.70 -16.82 14.79
CA VAL A 243 80.63 -17.79 14.17
C VAL A 243 81.52 -17.10 13.13
N LYS A 244 80.99 -16.16 12.35
CA LYS A 244 81.77 -15.33 11.42
C LYS A 244 82.77 -14.44 12.16
N GLN A 245 82.38 -13.82 13.27
CA GLN A 245 83.32 -13.05 14.11
C GLN A 245 84.41 -13.94 14.72
N GLU A 246 84.09 -15.16 15.17
CA GLU A 246 85.09 -16.11 15.68
C GLU A 246 86.04 -16.61 14.58
N ALA A 247 85.52 -16.91 13.39
CA ALA A 247 86.32 -17.25 12.23
C ALA A 247 87.29 -16.12 11.84
N VAL A 248 86.83 -14.86 11.85
CA VAL A 248 87.67 -13.67 11.64
C VAL A 248 88.71 -13.51 12.75
N LYS A 249 88.35 -13.68 14.02
CA LYS A 249 89.30 -13.66 15.16
C LYS A 249 90.35 -14.76 15.05
N LYS A 250 89.96 -15.97 14.61
CA LYS A 250 90.86 -17.11 14.41
C LYS A 250 91.80 -16.88 13.23
N ALA A 251 91.28 -16.42 12.08
CA ALA A 251 92.10 -16.05 10.93
C ALA A 251 93.11 -14.94 11.28
N ALA A 252 92.69 -13.93 12.05
CA ALA A 252 93.59 -12.87 12.53
C ALA A 252 94.70 -13.39 13.47
N ARG A 253 94.42 -14.41 14.30
CA ARG A 253 95.45 -15.10 15.10
C ARG A 253 96.41 -15.88 14.21
N THR A 254 95.92 -16.70 13.29
CA THR A 254 96.78 -17.46 12.36
C THR A 254 97.66 -16.53 11.50
N ILE A 255 97.12 -15.41 11.00
CA ILE A 255 97.92 -14.40 10.28
C ILE A 255 98.97 -13.73 11.20
N ALA A 256 98.71 -13.59 12.50
CA ALA A 256 99.71 -13.10 13.45
C ALA A 256 100.79 -14.15 13.75
N GLU A 257 100.42 -15.42 13.91
CA GLU A 257 101.31 -16.57 14.12
C GLU A 257 102.20 -16.81 12.88
N GLU A 258 101.64 -16.69 11.67
CA GLU A 258 102.38 -16.70 10.40
C GLU A 258 103.35 -15.51 10.28
N LYS A 259 102.96 -14.30 10.72
CA LYS A 259 103.88 -13.15 10.74
C LYS A 259 105.03 -13.34 11.72
N VAL A 260 104.76 -13.83 12.93
CA VAL A 260 105.80 -14.11 13.94
C VAL A 260 106.75 -15.21 13.45
N THR A 261 106.24 -16.26 12.79
CA THR A 261 107.10 -17.33 12.23
C THR A 261 107.89 -16.86 10.99
N GLN A 262 107.33 -16.00 10.14
CA GLN A 262 108.06 -15.33 9.05
C GLN A 262 109.15 -14.37 9.58
N GLU A 263 108.88 -13.66 10.67
CA GLU A 263 109.84 -12.74 11.29
C GLU A 263 110.98 -13.49 12.00
N LEU A 264 110.67 -14.60 12.69
CA LEU A 264 111.67 -15.54 13.21
C LEU A 264 112.53 -16.15 12.08
N ALA A 265 111.91 -16.60 10.98
CA ALA A 265 112.65 -17.13 9.83
C ALA A 265 113.59 -16.07 9.21
N ARG A 266 113.14 -14.81 9.11
CA ARG A 266 114.00 -13.69 8.68
C ARG A 266 115.15 -13.44 9.65
N GLN A 267 114.90 -13.46 10.96
CA GLN A 267 115.97 -13.30 11.97
C GLN A 267 116.98 -14.45 11.91
N GLU A 268 116.53 -15.69 11.73
CA GLU A 268 117.42 -16.83 11.51
C GLU A 268 118.24 -16.68 10.23
N ASP A 269 117.63 -16.26 9.11
CA ASP A 269 118.33 -16.09 7.84
C ASP A 269 119.27 -14.88 7.85
N GLU A 270 118.93 -13.81 8.56
CA GLU A 270 119.86 -12.71 8.84
C GLU A 270 121.05 -13.19 9.68
N LEU A 271 120.83 -13.99 10.74
CA LEU A 271 121.91 -14.59 11.53
C LEU A 271 122.79 -15.56 10.71
N LYS A 272 122.20 -16.36 9.81
CA LYS A 272 122.94 -17.21 8.86
C LYS A 272 123.79 -16.35 7.93
N LEU A 273 123.21 -15.30 7.34
CA LEU A 273 123.91 -14.35 6.46
C LEU A 273 124.98 -13.54 7.19
N GLU A 274 124.81 -13.19 8.47
CA GLU A 274 125.86 -12.58 9.29
C GLU A 274 127.00 -13.58 9.57
N GLY A 275 126.67 -14.84 9.86
CA GLY A 275 127.63 -15.93 9.96
C GLY A 275 128.45 -16.11 8.68
N GLU A 276 127.81 -16.17 7.52
CA GLU A 276 128.46 -16.24 6.21
C GLU A 276 129.30 -15.00 5.91
N ARG A 277 128.77 -13.79 6.15
CA ARG A 277 129.53 -12.53 6.04
C ARG A 277 130.77 -12.52 6.93
N GLN A 278 130.70 -13.13 8.12
CA GLN A 278 131.84 -13.23 9.03
C GLN A 278 132.85 -14.30 8.56
N GLN A 279 132.39 -15.46 8.09
CA GLN A 279 133.25 -16.46 7.46
C GLN A 279 133.98 -15.88 6.23
N LEU A 280 133.28 -15.15 5.36
CA LEU A 280 133.85 -14.47 4.19
C LEU A 280 134.82 -13.35 4.58
N LYS A 281 134.57 -12.60 5.67
CA LYS A 281 135.55 -11.64 6.23
C LYS A 281 136.82 -12.36 6.72
N ASP A 282 136.67 -13.47 7.43
CA ASP A 282 137.80 -14.21 8.00
C ASP A 282 138.59 -14.97 6.91
N GLU A 283 137.92 -15.48 5.88
CA GLU A 283 138.56 -16.01 4.69
C GLU A 283 139.25 -14.91 3.88
N ALA A 284 138.62 -13.76 3.65
CA ALA A 284 139.28 -12.62 3.02
C ALA A 284 140.50 -12.13 3.83
N GLN A 285 140.46 -12.21 5.17
CA GLN A 285 141.64 -11.97 6.02
C GLN A 285 142.70 -13.06 5.88
N ARG A 286 142.33 -14.34 5.84
CA ARG A 286 143.25 -15.46 5.59
C ARG A 286 143.92 -15.32 4.22
N LEU A 287 143.16 -15.00 3.18
CA LEU A 287 143.64 -14.72 1.84
C LEU A 287 144.55 -13.49 1.80
N ARG A 288 144.22 -12.39 2.47
CA ARG A 288 145.13 -11.22 2.61
C ARG A 288 146.44 -11.60 3.31
N LYS A 289 146.38 -12.34 4.43
CA LYS A 289 147.56 -12.85 5.16
C LYS A 289 148.39 -13.80 4.29
N ALA A 290 147.76 -14.69 3.53
CA ALA A 290 148.42 -15.59 2.59
C ALA A 290 149.06 -14.84 1.41
N LEU A 291 148.39 -13.82 0.87
CA LEU A 291 148.88 -12.98 -0.23
C LEU A 291 150.05 -12.10 0.23
N ASP A 292 150.01 -11.54 1.44
CA ASP A 292 151.15 -10.80 2.01
C ASP A 292 152.31 -11.73 2.42
N ASN A 293 152.03 -12.95 2.86
CA ASN A 293 153.06 -13.98 3.03
C ASN A 293 153.64 -14.42 1.69
N ALA A 294 152.84 -14.49 0.61
CA ALA A 294 153.32 -14.75 -0.75
C ALA A 294 154.13 -13.57 -1.31
N LYS A 295 153.77 -12.30 -1.00
CA LYS A 295 154.60 -11.13 -1.30
C LYS A 295 155.93 -11.20 -0.55
N LYS A 296 155.93 -11.52 0.75
CA LYS A 296 157.15 -11.71 1.56
C LYS A 296 158.01 -12.84 1.02
N ALA A 297 157.41 -13.98 0.67
CA ALA A 297 158.10 -15.12 0.05
C ALA A 297 158.66 -14.76 -1.33
N LYS A 298 157.92 -14.01 -2.16
CA LYS A 298 158.39 -13.49 -3.46
C LYS A 298 159.51 -12.45 -3.30
N ALA A 299 159.45 -11.59 -2.29
CA ALA A 299 160.51 -10.65 -1.95
C ALA A 299 161.77 -11.36 -1.43
N LEU A 300 161.62 -12.38 -0.58
CA LEU A 300 162.71 -13.25 -0.12
C LEU A 300 163.29 -14.08 -1.27
N ALA A 301 162.45 -14.58 -2.19
CA ALA A 301 162.90 -15.28 -3.39
C ALA A 301 163.63 -14.34 -4.37
N GLN A 302 163.16 -13.10 -4.56
CA GLN A 302 163.89 -12.08 -5.32
C GLN A 302 165.17 -11.62 -4.61
N ALA A 303 165.20 -11.55 -3.28
CA ALA A 303 166.41 -11.24 -2.52
C ALA A 303 167.44 -12.38 -2.63
N LYS A 304 167.01 -13.64 -2.50
CA LYS A 304 167.82 -14.83 -2.77
C LYS A 304 168.30 -14.85 -4.22
N ALA A 305 167.43 -14.62 -5.20
CA ALA A 305 167.81 -14.56 -6.62
C ALA A 305 168.80 -13.41 -6.92
N LYS A 306 168.66 -12.24 -6.29
CA LYS A 306 169.63 -11.13 -6.40
C LYS A 306 170.95 -11.43 -5.70
N ALA A 307 170.94 -12.12 -4.56
CA ALA A 307 172.15 -12.57 -3.87
C ALA A 307 172.87 -13.69 -4.66
N GLN A 308 172.11 -14.62 -5.22
CA GLN A 308 172.60 -15.73 -6.06
C GLN A 308 173.14 -15.20 -7.40
N ALA A 309 172.44 -14.28 -8.06
CA ALA A 309 172.96 -13.58 -9.24
C ALA A 309 174.25 -12.78 -8.94
N LYS A 310 174.38 -12.18 -7.75
CA LYS A 310 175.65 -11.56 -7.31
C LYS A 310 176.75 -12.61 -7.08
N ALA A 311 176.44 -13.73 -6.43
CA ALA A 311 177.37 -14.85 -6.24
C ALA A 311 177.84 -15.45 -7.57
N ASP A 312 176.93 -15.65 -8.51
CA ASP A 312 177.21 -16.19 -9.84
C ASP A 312 177.94 -15.19 -10.74
N ALA A 313 177.70 -13.88 -10.58
CA ALA A 313 178.53 -12.85 -11.19
C ALA A 313 179.98 -12.88 -10.66
N THR A 314 180.18 -13.11 -9.35
CA THR A 314 181.54 -13.29 -8.80
C THR A 314 182.19 -14.62 -9.19
N LYS A 315 181.44 -15.72 -9.32
CA LYS A 315 181.96 -17.02 -9.79
C LYS A 315 182.32 -16.99 -11.28
N ARG A 316 181.48 -16.40 -12.13
CA ARG A 316 181.75 -16.24 -13.58
C ARG A 316 183.04 -15.45 -13.85
N LYS A 317 183.46 -14.55 -12.95
CA LYS A 317 184.71 -13.79 -13.08
C LYS A 317 185.99 -14.53 -12.65
N LYS A 318 185.89 -15.78 -12.15
CA LYS A 318 187.04 -16.59 -11.70
C LYS A 318 187.15 -17.97 -12.35
N LEU A 319 186.24 -18.36 -13.25
CA LEU A 319 186.10 -19.77 -13.68
C LEU A 319 185.90 -19.95 -15.20
N LYS A 320 186.44 -19.03 -16.02
CA LYS A 320 186.63 -19.21 -17.49
C LYS A 320 187.91 -18.53 -18.02
N GLN A 321 189.00 -18.61 -17.25
CA GLN A 321 190.37 -18.42 -17.76
C GLN A 321 191.18 -19.73 -17.71
N GLN A 322 190.49 -20.85 -17.45
CA GLN A 322 191.03 -22.20 -17.42
C GLN A 322 190.11 -23.14 -18.22
N GLU A 323 190.75 -24.17 -18.81
CA GLU A 323 190.26 -25.42 -19.38
C GLU A 323 188.77 -25.52 -19.81
N ALA A 324 188.40 -25.78 -21.06
CA ALA A 324 189.12 -26.28 -22.25
C ALA A 324 189.54 -27.78 -22.24
N LYS A 325 188.68 -28.68 -21.74
CA LYS A 325 188.59 -30.10 -22.19
C LYS A 325 187.32 -30.79 -21.65
N VAL A 326 186.73 -31.69 -22.45
CA VAL A 326 185.65 -32.66 -22.10
C VAL A 326 184.28 -32.02 -21.72
N ALA A 327 183.12 -32.49 -22.17
CA ALA A 327 182.76 -33.27 -23.36
C ALA A 327 181.27 -33.05 -23.72
N ARG A 328 180.85 -33.58 -24.87
CA ARG A 328 179.44 -33.86 -25.20
C ARG A 328 178.94 -35.03 -24.32
N ASP A 329 177.69 -35.00 -23.85
CA ASP A 329 176.62 -35.93 -24.30
C ASP A 329 175.39 -36.04 -23.36
N MET A 330 174.22 -36.30 -23.98
CA MET A 330 172.99 -36.95 -23.45
C MET A 330 172.17 -36.30 -22.28
N ILE A 331 170.95 -36.79 -21.94
CA ILE A 331 169.65 -36.90 -22.68
C ILE A 331 168.53 -37.42 -21.71
N ALA A 332 167.23 -37.18 -22.02
CA ALA A 332 166.01 -37.84 -21.47
C ALA A 332 165.57 -37.57 -19.99
N ALA A 333 164.30 -37.73 -19.57
CA ALA A 333 162.98 -37.75 -20.26
C ALA A 333 161.75 -37.69 -19.29
N ALA A 334 160.57 -37.26 -19.81
CA ALA A 334 159.16 -37.55 -19.41
C ALA A 334 158.67 -37.25 -17.96
N HIS A 335 157.38 -37.26 -17.55
CA HIS A 335 156.02 -37.47 -18.14
C HIS A 335 155.09 -36.25 -17.78
N LYS A 336 153.96 -35.84 -18.40
CA LYS A 336 152.82 -36.43 -19.16
C LYS A 336 151.64 -37.02 -18.34
N VAL A 337 150.51 -36.28 -18.19
CA VAL A 337 149.08 -36.74 -18.03
C VAL A 337 148.11 -35.64 -18.58
N ASP A 338 146.93 -36.04 -19.10
CA ASP A 338 145.80 -35.30 -19.74
C ASP A 338 144.54 -36.26 -19.74
N PRO A 339 143.23 -35.94 -20.00
CA PRO A 339 142.55 -34.69 -20.44
C PRO A 339 141.16 -34.34 -19.79
N ARG A 340 140.45 -33.32 -20.37
CA ARG A 340 138.98 -33.12 -20.66
C ARG A 340 137.91 -34.00 -19.94
N THR A 341 136.68 -33.57 -19.59
CA THR A 341 135.64 -32.63 -20.16
C THR A 341 134.84 -31.94 -19.00
N ARG A 342 133.58 -31.42 -19.01
CA ARG A 342 132.41 -31.31 -19.95
C ARG A 342 131.38 -30.23 -19.49
N ALA A 343 130.47 -29.83 -20.41
CA ALA A 343 129.06 -29.41 -20.24
C ALA A 343 128.65 -28.09 -19.53
N ALA A 344 127.93 -27.24 -20.28
CA ALA A 344 126.89 -26.29 -19.84
C ALA A 344 126.01 -25.89 -21.05
N PRO A 345 124.67 -25.82 -20.96
CA PRO A 345 123.79 -25.25 -21.99
C PRO A 345 123.41 -23.77 -21.69
N SER A 346 123.06 -23.01 -22.73
CA SER A 346 122.51 -21.65 -22.63
C SER A 346 120.99 -21.66 -22.39
N ALA A 347 120.43 -20.55 -21.92
CA ALA A 347 119.06 -20.48 -21.38
C ALA A 347 118.25 -19.28 -21.95
N GLU A 348 118.04 -19.25 -23.27
CA GLU A 348 117.36 -18.12 -23.95
C GLU A 348 115.99 -18.50 -24.57
N ASP A 349 115.73 -19.79 -24.88
CA ASP A 349 114.48 -20.21 -25.55
C ASP A 349 113.22 -20.29 -24.64
N SER A 350 113.34 -20.02 -23.33
CA SER A 350 112.23 -20.26 -22.37
C SER A 350 111.34 -19.04 -22.07
N GLU A 351 111.81 -17.82 -22.37
CA GLU A 351 111.08 -16.59 -22.02
C GLU A 351 110.05 -16.19 -23.09
N LEU A 352 110.36 -16.42 -24.37
CA LEU A 352 109.50 -16.08 -25.51
C LEU A 352 108.17 -16.85 -25.51
N VAL A 353 108.18 -18.10 -25.02
CA VAL A 353 106.96 -18.92 -24.84
C VAL A 353 106.10 -18.38 -23.69
N ARG A 354 106.71 -17.91 -22.59
CA ARG A 354 105.98 -17.32 -21.45
C ARG A 354 105.40 -15.96 -21.77
N ALA A 355 106.11 -15.12 -22.53
CA ALA A 355 105.61 -13.83 -23.00
C ALA A 355 104.34 -13.99 -23.86
N ASN A 356 104.36 -14.89 -24.85
CA ASN A 356 103.20 -15.13 -25.71
C ASN A 356 102.02 -15.78 -24.96
N ALA A 357 102.28 -16.66 -23.99
CA ALA A 357 101.23 -17.24 -23.15
C ALA A 357 100.53 -16.17 -22.28
N LEU A 358 101.29 -15.22 -21.72
CA LEU A 358 100.73 -14.10 -20.96
C LEU A 358 99.96 -13.12 -21.86
N LEU A 359 100.42 -12.88 -23.08
CA LEU A 359 99.71 -12.01 -24.03
C LEU A 359 98.35 -12.62 -24.44
N ALA A 360 98.33 -13.93 -24.75
CA ALA A 360 97.11 -14.65 -25.08
C ALA A 360 96.13 -14.72 -23.90
N ALA A 361 96.62 -14.87 -22.66
CA ALA A 361 95.79 -14.81 -21.47
C ALA A 361 95.20 -13.40 -21.23
N ALA A 362 95.98 -12.34 -21.49
CA ALA A 362 95.51 -10.96 -21.40
C ALA A 362 94.46 -10.63 -22.48
N GLU A 363 94.65 -11.09 -23.71
CA GLU A 363 93.64 -10.95 -24.78
C GLU A 363 92.35 -11.73 -24.48
N ALA A 364 92.44 -12.94 -23.91
CA ALA A 364 91.28 -13.72 -23.50
C ALA A 364 90.49 -12.98 -22.40
N ALA A 365 91.18 -12.56 -21.33
CA ALA A 365 90.57 -11.79 -20.25
C ALA A 365 89.97 -10.45 -20.72
N HIS A 366 90.56 -9.81 -21.73
CA HIS A 366 90.00 -8.58 -22.31
C HIS A 366 88.77 -8.85 -23.19
N ARG A 367 88.65 -10.01 -23.86
CA ARG A 367 87.40 -10.38 -24.56
C ARG A 367 86.30 -10.72 -23.56
N GLU A 368 86.60 -11.52 -22.55
CA GLU A 368 85.68 -11.86 -21.45
C GLU A 368 85.17 -10.58 -20.74
N ALA A 369 86.04 -9.57 -20.56
CA ALA A 369 85.67 -8.27 -20.00
C ALA A 369 84.92 -7.32 -20.96
N GLU A 370 84.95 -7.56 -22.27
CA GLU A 370 84.12 -6.82 -23.25
C GLU A 370 82.75 -7.50 -23.41
N GLU A 371 82.70 -8.82 -23.47
CA GLU A 371 81.45 -9.61 -23.47
C GLU A 371 80.64 -9.34 -22.18
N ALA A 372 81.30 -9.32 -21.01
CA ALA A 372 80.64 -8.96 -19.75
C ALA A 372 80.17 -7.48 -19.69
N LYS A 373 80.71 -6.57 -20.52
CA LYS A 373 80.13 -5.22 -20.69
C LYS A 373 78.93 -5.25 -21.62
N GLN A 374 79.00 -5.99 -22.72
CA GLN A 374 77.91 -6.17 -23.69
C GLN A 374 76.65 -6.69 -22.97
N ASP A 375 76.79 -7.74 -22.17
CA ASP A 375 75.72 -8.28 -21.32
C ASP A 375 75.21 -7.27 -20.28
N LEU A 376 76.08 -6.41 -19.74
CA LEU A 376 75.69 -5.37 -18.78
C LEU A 376 74.93 -4.22 -19.46
N GLU A 377 75.29 -3.85 -20.70
CA GLU A 377 74.57 -2.84 -21.48
C GLU A 377 73.23 -3.37 -22.00
N ASP A 378 73.16 -4.63 -22.44
CA ASP A 378 71.91 -5.26 -22.88
C ASP A 378 70.96 -5.51 -21.69
N THR A 379 71.45 -5.97 -20.54
CA THR A 379 70.59 -6.07 -19.33
C THR A 379 70.18 -4.71 -18.77
N GLN A 380 70.96 -3.64 -18.99
CA GLN A 380 70.54 -2.28 -18.66
C GLN A 380 69.53 -1.70 -19.67
N SER A 381 69.65 -2.00 -20.96
CA SER A 381 68.72 -1.55 -22.00
C SER A 381 67.36 -2.25 -21.84
N TRP A 382 67.38 -3.55 -21.52
CA TRP A 382 66.20 -4.33 -21.16
C TRP A 382 65.51 -3.76 -19.91
N LYS A 383 66.23 -3.54 -18.80
CA LYS A 383 65.66 -2.92 -17.58
C LYS A 383 65.13 -1.50 -17.81
N LYS A 384 65.73 -0.71 -18.70
CA LYS A 384 65.20 0.61 -19.08
C LYS A 384 63.89 0.49 -19.86
N SER A 385 63.80 -0.41 -20.83
CA SER A 385 62.57 -0.61 -21.60
C SER A 385 61.43 -1.24 -20.77
N GLU A 386 61.77 -2.12 -19.82
CA GLU A 386 60.83 -2.62 -18.80
C GLU A 386 60.32 -1.49 -17.90
N LEU A 387 61.20 -0.66 -17.34
CA LEU A 387 60.82 0.50 -16.51
C LEU A 387 59.99 1.55 -17.26
N ASP A 388 60.31 1.83 -18.53
CA ASP A 388 59.53 2.78 -19.34
C ASP A 388 58.20 2.18 -19.83
N ALA A 389 58.08 0.86 -19.98
CA ALA A 389 56.80 0.18 -20.17
C ALA A 389 55.93 0.26 -18.91
N LEU A 390 56.52 0.01 -17.74
CA LEU A 390 55.83 0.04 -16.44
C LEU A 390 55.41 1.47 -16.07
N ARG A 391 56.22 2.49 -16.43
CA ARG A 391 55.83 3.91 -16.38
C ARG A 391 54.64 4.21 -17.27
N LYS A 392 54.66 3.81 -18.55
CA LYS A 392 53.53 4.03 -19.47
C LYS A 392 52.25 3.34 -18.99
N GLN A 393 52.37 2.15 -18.38
CA GLN A 393 51.24 1.50 -17.73
C GLN A 393 50.69 2.36 -16.59
N MET A 394 51.53 2.78 -15.63
CA MET A 394 51.10 3.65 -14.52
C MET A 394 50.55 5.01 -15.00
N GLU A 395 51.11 5.60 -16.05
CA GLU A 395 50.60 6.84 -16.67
C GLU A 395 49.21 6.62 -17.30
N SER A 396 48.98 5.47 -17.95
CA SER A 396 47.65 5.12 -18.46
C SER A 396 46.65 4.85 -17.33
N GLU A 397 47.04 4.11 -16.29
CA GLU A 397 46.18 3.83 -15.12
C GLU A 397 45.85 5.09 -14.32
N LEU A 398 46.80 6.04 -14.17
CA LEU A 398 46.56 7.36 -13.59
C LEU A 398 45.65 8.23 -14.46
N THR A 399 45.81 8.18 -15.79
CA THR A 399 44.97 8.92 -16.73
C THR A 399 43.53 8.39 -16.69
N ASP A 400 43.35 7.07 -16.69
CA ASP A 400 42.03 6.44 -16.54
C ASP A 400 41.44 6.73 -15.16
N PHE A 401 42.20 6.66 -14.07
CA PHE A 401 41.72 7.01 -12.72
C PHE A 401 41.27 8.48 -12.60
N MET A 402 41.96 9.41 -13.25
CA MET A 402 41.55 10.82 -13.34
C MET A 402 40.32 11.02 -14.22
N ASN A 403 40.18 10.25 -15.31
CA ASN A 403 38.98 10.26 -16.16
C ASN A 403 37.76 9.62 -15.48
N GLU A 404 37.97 8.64 -14.60
CA GLU A 404 36.90 8.02 -13.80
C GLU A 404 36.45 8.90 -12.63
N ASN A 405 37.34 9.75 -12.08
CA ASN A 405 37.06 10.65 -10.96
C ASN A 405 37.26 12.13 -11.35
N PRO A 406 36.34 12.72 -12.15
CA PRO A 406 36.31 14.17 -12.37
C PRO A 406 36.16 14.92 -11.04
N THR A 407 36.67 16.15 -10.98
CA THR A 407 36.64 16.98 -9.77
C THR A 407 35.21 17.21 -9.28
N PRO A 408 34.91 17.03 -7.99
CA PRO A 408 33.54 17.08 -7.48
C PRO A 408 33.00 18.51 -7.56
N GLY A 409 32.07 18.75 -8.48
CA GLY A 409 31.46 20.08 -8.65
C GLY A 409 30.56 20.32 -9.86
N GLN A 410 30.29 19.33 -10.72
CA GLN A 410 29.41 19.51 -11.89
C GLN A 410 28.39 18.38 -12.05
N ASP A 411 27.12 18.80 -12.14
CA ASP A 411 25.95 18.23 -12.83
C ASP A 411 25.55 16.74 -12.62
N ASP A 412 24.36 16.55 -12.02
CA ASP A 412 23.72 15.25 -11.72
C ASP A 412 23.58 14.29 -12.94
N ASP A 413 23.61 14.81 -14.17
CA ASP A 413 23.51 14.00 -15.39
C ASP A 413 24.83 13.30 -15.77
N ASP A 414 25.99 13.81 -15.33
CA ASP A 414 27.26 13.11 -15.48
C ASP A 414 27.41 11.98 -14.44
N GLU A 415 26.83 12.12 -13.24
CA GLU A 415 26.78 11.00 -12.29
C GLU A 415 25.89 9.85 -12.81
N LYS A 416 24.75 10.16 -13.44
CA LYS A 416 23.89 9.15 -14.11
C LYS A 416 24.64 8.44 -15.23
N GLN A 417 25.40 9.18 -16.06
CA GLN A 417 26.25 8.59 -17.09
C GLN A 417 27.37 7.72 -16.50
N ARG A 418 28.02 8.16 -15.41
CA ARG A 418 29.03 7.38 -14.67
C ARG A 418 28.44 6.07 -14.13
N VAL A 419 27.26 6.09 -13.52
CA VAL A 419 26.56 4.87 -13.06
C VAL A 419 26.24 3.92 -14.22
N ALA A 420 25.73 4.43 -15.35
CA ALA A 420 25.45 3.61 -16.53
C ALA A 420 26.74 3.00 -17.16
N LYS A 421 27.84 3.77 -17.19
CA LYS A 421 29.13 3.32 -17.71
C LYS A 421 29.79 2.28 -16.80
N LEU A 422 29.72 2.46 -15.48
CA LEU A 422 30.17 1.48 -14.49
C LEU A 422 29.35 0.19 -14.54
N ALA A 423 28.03 0.28 -14.76
CA ALA A 423 27.18 -0.90 -14.98
C ALA A 423 27.62 -1.69 -16.22
N MET A 424 27.85 -1.03 -17.35
CA MET A 424 28.38 -1.68 -18.56
C MET A 424 29.77 -2.31 -18.35
N PHE A 425 30.67 -1.67 -17.60
CA PHE A 425 31.96 -2.28 -17.24
C PHE A 425 31.81 -3.48 -16.31
N ALA A 426 30.86 -3.47 -15.38
CA ALA A 426 30.57 -4.61 -14.51
C ALA A 426 29.97 -5.80 -15.29
N GLU A 427 29.07 -5.56 -16.24
CA GLU A 427 28.57 -6.61 -17.14
C GLU A 427 29.69 -7.15 -18.04
N ARG A 428 30.53 -6.27 -18.59
CA ARG A 428 31.68 -6.68 -19.41
C ARG A 428 32.67 -7.54 -18.61
N ARG A 429 33.01 -7.16 -17.37
CA ARG A 429 33.85 -7.99 -16.49
C ARG A 429 33.20 -9.35 -16.22
N LYS A 430 31.91 -9.42 -15.90
CA LYS A 430 31.18 -10.70 -15.75
C LYS A 430 31.20 -11.56 -17.03
N ALA A 431 31.11 -10.94 -18.21
CA ALA A 431 31.18 -11.65 -19.49
C ALA A 431 32.60 -12.17 -19.81
N GLU A 432 33.65 -11.42 -19.44
CA GLU A 432 35.05 -11.84 -19.61
C GLU A 432 35.46 -12.89 -18.55
N GLU A 433 34.98 -12.76 -17.32
CA GLU A 433 35.12 -13.73 -16.23
C GLU A 433 34.40 -15.05 -16.56
N LYS A 434 33.17 -14.98 -17.08
CA LYS A 434 32.48 -16.16 -17.62
C LYS A 434 33.29 -16.82 -18.73
N LYS A 435 33.80 -16.09 -19.72
CA LYS A 435 34.65 -16.65 -20.78
C LYS A 435 35.91 -17.34 -20.23
N ARG A 436 36.52 -16.80 -19.16
CA ARG A 436 37.64 -17.45 -18.46
C ARG A 436 37.19 -18.72 -17.74
N SER A 437 36.04 -18.73 -17.08
CA SER A 437 35.47 -19.95 -16.48
C SER A 437 35.15 -21.02 -17.53
N ASP A 438 34.51 -20.64 -18.63
CA ASP A 438 34.16 -21.54 -19.73
C ASP A 438 35.44 -22.14 -20.35
N ALA A 439 36.50 -21.33 -20.55
CA ALA A 439 37.79 -21.81 -21.04
C ALA A 439 38.53 -22.72 -20.04
N ASN A 440 38.53 -22.37 -18.75
CA ASN A 440 39.14 -23.20 -17.70
C ASN A 440 38.41 -24.55 -17.56
N ASN A 441 37.09 -24.58 -17.73
CA ASN A 441 36.30 -25.81 -17.72
C ASN A 441 36.68 -26.71 -18.91
N VAL A 442 36.83 -26.15 -20.13
CA VAL A 442 37.31 -26.93 -21.30
C VAL A 442 38.71 -27.51 -21.05
N ILE A 443 39.62 -26.77 -20.42
CA ILE A 443 40.95 -27.27 -20.05
C ILE A 443 40.85 -28.38 -19.00
N ALA A 444 39.96 -28.26 -18.00
CA ALA A 444 39.73 -29.28 -16.99
C ALA A 444 39.13 -30.57 -17.58
N ASP A 445 38.15 -30.45 -18.48
CA ASP A 445 37.55 -31.57 -19.21
C ASP A 445 38.57 -32.27 -20.12
N GLU A 446 39.46 -31.52 -20.77
CA GLU A 446 40.54 -32.09 -21.59
C GLU A 446 41.59 -32.81 -20.73
N ILE A 447 41.96 -32.26 -19.57
CA ILE A 447 42.84 -32.94 -18.59
C ILE A 447 42.19 -34.22 -18.07
N ALA A 448 40.90 -34.20 -17.73
CA ALA A 448 40.16 -35.39 -17.33
C ALA A 448 40.16 -36.45 -18.46
N SER A 449 39.89 -36.05 -19.70
CA SER A 449 39.92 -36.96 -20.86
C SER A 449 41.32 -37.50 -21.20
N GLN A 450 42.39 -36.85 -20.74
CA GLN A 450 43.77 -37.36 -20.85
C GLN A 450 44.13 -38.31 -19.70
N LEU A 451 43.47 -38.23 -18.54
CA LEU A 451 43.69 -39.12 -17.38
C LEU A 451 42.86 -40.40 -17.42
N GLU A 452 41.82 -40.48 -18.26
CA GLU A 452 41.02 -41.69 -18.50
C GLU A 452 41.57 -42.59 -19.64
N LYS A 453 42.81 -42.38 -20.09
CA LYS A 453 43.46 -43.11 -21.20
C LYS A 453 44.78 -43.78 -20.80
#